data_AF-A0A7V6KVW9-F1
#
_entry.id   AF-A0A7V6KVW9-F1
#
_cell.length_a   1.000
_cell.length_b   1.000
_cell.length_c   1.000
_cell.angle_alpha   90.00
_cell.angle_beta   90.00
_cell.angle_gamma   90.00
#
_symmetry.space_group_name_H-M   'P 1'
#
loop_
_entity.id
_entity.type
_entity.pdbx_description
1 polymer ?
#
loop_
_entity_poly.entity_id
_entity_poly.type
_entity_poly.pdbx_seq_one_letter_code
_entity_poly.pdbx_strand_id
1 'polypeptide(L)'
;MFREYIKVFFKYSTLLEELVIRDIKVRYQKSVLGLLWTVLNPLLMMVVITVVFSTVFRHSIPNFPIYYLTGSLIFSFNSESTSNAMYSIISNASLIKKVYI
;
A
#
# COMPACT_ATOMS: atom_id res chain seq x y z
N MET A 1 13.42 21.26 -19.80
CA MET A 1 13.31 20.91 -18.37
C MET A 1 12.25 19.82 -18.10
N PHE A 2 10.96 20.11 -17.87
CA PHE A 2 9.97 19.05 -17.48
C PHE A 2 9.81 17.92 -18.53
N ARG A 3 9.85 18.28 -19.82
CA ARG A 3 9.74 17.34 -20.94
C ARG A 3 10.94 16.39 -21.07
N GLU A 4 12.10 16.77 -20.54
CA GLU A 4 13.30 15.92 -20.55
C GLU A 4 13.25 14.88 -19.43
N TYR A 5 12.79 15.25 -18.24
CA TYR A 5 12.56 14.29 -17.15
C TYR A 5 11.57 13.19 -17.55
N ILE A 6 10.49 13.56 -18.23
CA ILE A 6 9.51 12.60 -18.74
C ILE A 6 10.15 11.64 -19.75
N LYS A 7 10.96 12.15 -20.69
CA LYS A 7 11.66 11.29 -21.67
C LYS A 7 12.65 10.34 -20.99
N VAL A 8 13.37 10.81 -19.99
CA VAL A 8 14.31 10.00 -19.20
C VAL A 8 13.56 8.91 -18.43
N PHE A 9 12.43 9.25 -17.82
CA PHE A 9 11.57 8.29 -17.12
C PHE A 9 11.08 7.18 -18.06
N PHE A 10 10.60 7.53 -19.26
CA PHE A 10 10.20 6.54 -20.26
C PHE A 10 11.38 5.69 -20.77
N LYS A 11 12.59 6.26 -20.88
CA LYS A 11 13.80 5.52 -21.27
C LYS A 11 14.22 4.47 -20.23
N TYR A 12 14.00 4.75 -18.94
CA TYR A 12 14.31 3.83 -17.83
C TYR A 12 13.10 3.01 -17.37
N SER A 13 12.00 3.01 -18.11
CA SER A 13 10.75 2.29 -17.76
C SER A 13 10.96 0.79 -17.59
N THR A 14 11.78 0.16 -18.44
CA THR A 14 12.14 -1.27 -18.33
C THR A 14 12.89 -1.58 -17.04
N LEU A 15 13.77 -0.69 -16.58
CA LEU A 15 14.49 -0.85 -15.31
C LEU A 15 13.55 -0.67 -14.11
N LEU A 16 12.58 0.25 -14.21
CA LEU A 16 11.54 0.40 -13.19
C LEU A 16 10.67 -0.85 -13.08
N GLU A 17 10.32 -1.46 -14.21
CA GLU A 17 9.53 -2.70 -14.23
C GLU A 17 10.28 -3.85 -13.51
N GLU A 18 11.56 -4.03 -13.81
CA GLU A 18 12.40 -5.05 -13.13
C GLU A 18 12.51 -4.80 -11.62
N LEU A 19 12.67 -3.54 -11.20
CA LEU A 19 12.71 -3.18 -9.78
C LEU A 19 11.36 -3.46 -9.09
N VAL A 20 10.24 -3.13 -9.73
CA VAL A 20 8.89 -3.38 -9.21
C VAL A 20 8.62 -4.88 -9.08
N ILE A 21 8.95 -5.67 -10.11
CA ILE A 21 8.80 -7.13 -10.09
C ILE A 21 9.63 -7.73 -8.96
N ARG A 22 10.87 -7.26 -8.77
CA ARG A 22 11.73 -7.70 -7.67
C ARG A 22 11.11 -7.35 -6.32
N ASP A 23 10.64 -6.12 -6.10
CA ASP A 23 10.03 -5.70 -4.84
C ASP A 23 8.79 -6.55 -4.51
N ILE A 24 7.92 -6.81 -5.50
CA ILE A 24 6.76 -7.70 -5.35
C ILE A 24 7.23 -9.11 -4.98
N LYS A 25 8.21 -9.66 -5.71
CA LYS A 25 8.73 -11.01 -5.47
C LYS A 25 9.33 -11.15 -4.07
N VAL A 26 10.06 -10.15 -3.58
CA VAL A 26 10.64 -10.12 -2.23
C VAL A 26 9.53 -10.00 -1.17
N ARG A 27 8.53 -9.15 -1.39
CA ARG A 27 7.41 -8.91 -0.45
C ARG A 27 6.54 -10.16 -0.27
N TYR A 28 6.30 -10.91 -1.35
CA TYR A 28 5.41 -12.07 -1.33
C TYR A 28 6.13 -13.43 -1.19
N GLN A 29 7.45 -13.50 -1.36
CA GLN A 29 8.21 -14.77 -1.26
C GLN A 29 8.07 -15.47 0.11
N LYS A 30 7.88 -14.72 1.19
CA LYS A 30 7.89 -15.25 2.57
C LYS A 30 6.51 -15.25 3.24
N SER A 31 5.45 -14.87 2.53
CA SER A 31 4.15 -14.62 3.16
C SER A 31 3.08 -15.55 2.60
N VAL A 32 3.01 -16.76 3.14
CA VAL A 32 2.02 -17.81 2.77
C VAL A 32 0.57 -17.34 2.98
N LEU A 33 0.35 -16.39 3.89
CA LEU A 33 -0.95 -15.74 4.12
C LEU A 33 -0.99 -14.25 3.71
N GLY A 34 0.08 -13.70 3.14
CA GLY A 34 0.27 -12.24 3.06
C GLY A 34 -0.84 -11.48 2.33
N LEU A 35 -1.23 -11.96 1.15
CA LEU A 35 -2.26 -11.34 0.31
C LEU A 35 -3.67 -11.50 0.90
N LEU A 36 -3.93 -12.62 1.58
CA LEU A 36 -5.19 -12.86 2.29
C LEU A 36 -5.27 -11.99 3.56
N TRP A 37 -4.15 -11.81 4.27
CA TRP A 37 -4.10 -11.07 5.52
C TRP A 37 -4.34 -9.58 5.33
N THR A 38 -3.86 -8.98 4.23
CA THR A 38 -4.12 -7.56 3.90
C THR A 38 -5.61 -7.27 3.68
N VAL A 39 -6.40 -8.24 3.22
CA VAL A 39 -7.86 -8.09 3.07
C VAL A 39 -8.60 -8.47 4.35
N LEU A 40 -8.13 -9.49 5.05
CA LEU A 40 -8.75 -9.98 6.28
C LEU A 40 -8.69 -8.94 7.41
N ASN A 41 -7.55 -8.25 7.55
CA ASN A 41 -7.36 -7.23 8.59
C ASN A 41 -8.42 -6.11 8.56
N PRO A 42 -8.64 -5.37 7.45
CA PRO A 42 -9.67 -4.34 7.38
C PRO A 42 -11.10 -4.90 7.50
N LEU A 43 -11.36 -6.14 7.04
CA LEU A 43 -12.66 -6.79 7.22
C LEU A 43 -12.95 -7.09 8.70
N LEU A 44 -11.98 -7.63 9.44
CA LEU A 44 -12.12 -7.87 10.87
C LEU A 44 -12.30 -6.54 11.63
N MET A 45 -11.54 -5.51 11.26
CA MET A 45 -11.65 -4.17 11.83
C MET A 45 -13.04 -3.58 11.60
N MET A 46 -13.60 -3.74 10.40
CA MET A 46 -14.97 -3.33 10.07
C MET A 46 -15.99 -4.03 10.96
N VAL A 47 -15.88 -5.36 11.14
CA VAL A 47 -16.80 -6.13 11.99
C VAL A 47 -16.73 -5.64 13.44
N VAL A 48 -15.52 -5.50 13.99
CA VAL A 48 -15.32 -5.04 15.37
C VAL A 48 -15.92 -3.66 15.58
N ILE A 49 -15.62 -2.68 14.71
CA ILE A 49 -16.12 -1.32 14.83
C ILE A 49 -17.65 -1.27 14.66
N THR A 50 -18.21 -2.06 13.76
CA THR A 50 -19.67 -2.18 13.59
C THR A 50 -20.34 -2.73 14.84
N VAL A 51 -19.79 -3.80 15.44
CA VAL A 51 -20.33 -4.41 16.67
C VAL A 51 -20.25 -3.44 17.85
N VAL A 52 -19.13 -2.72 17.99
CA VAL A 52 -18.96 -1.71 19.04
C VAL A 52 -19.96 -0.57 18.86
N PHE A 53 -20.15 -0.07 17.64
CA PHE A 53 -21.14 0.98 17.39
C PHE A 53 -22.58 0.52 17.64
N SER A 54 -22.92 -0.72 17.27
CA SER A 54 -24.24 -1.30 17.52
C SER A 54 -24.53 -1.46 19.03
N THR A 55 -23.55 -1.92 19.80
CA THR A 55 -23.71 -2.18 21.24
C THR A 55 -23.67 -0.92 22.10
N VAL A 56 -22.80 0.05 21.78
CA VAL A 56 -22.59 1.26 22.59
C VAL A 56 -23.57 2.37 22.22
N PHE A 57 -23.81 2.63 20.93
CA PHE A 57 -24.61 3.77 20.50
C PHE A 57 -26.09 3.44 20.28
N ARG A 58 -26.47 2.15 20.23
CA ARG A 58 -27.85 1.67 19.97
C ARG A 58 -28.56 2.39 18.80
N HIS A 59 -27.79 2.98 17.89
CA HIS A 59 -28.29 3.75 16.76
C HIS A 59 -27.85 3.03 15.49
N SER A 60 -28.83 2.46 14.79
CA SER A 60 -28.62 1.78 13.52
C SER A 60 -28.48 2.80 12.41
N ILE A 61 -27.27 3.34 12.22
CA ILE A 61 -26.93 4.10 11.02
C ILE A 61 -26.97 3.13 9.83
N PRO A 62 -27.82 3.35 8.81
CA PRO A 62 -27.86 2.48 7.64
C PRO A 62 -26.49 2.49 6.94
N ASN A 63 -25.97 1.31 6.61
CA ASN A 63 -24.71 1.10 5.88
C ASN A 63 -23.42 1.60 6.57
N PHE A 64 -23.41 1.77 7.90
CA PHE A 64 -22.20 2.13 8.66
C PHE A 64 -20.93 1.30 8.35
N PRO A 65 -21.00 -0.04 8.18
CA PRO A 65 -19.81 -0.84 7.86
C PRO A 65 -19.14 -0.41 6.55
N ILE A 66 -19.94 -0.02 5.56
CA ILE A 66 -19.47 0.36 4.22
C ILE A 66 -18.80 1.74 4.26
N TYR A 67 -19.37 2.68 5.01
CA TYR A 67 -18.76 4.00 5.22
C TYR A 67 -17.41 3.90 5.94
N TYR A 68 -17.33 3.07 6.99
CA TYR A 68 -16.07 2.85 7.70
C TYR A 68 -15.02 2.19 6.80
N LEU A 69 -15.41 1.11 6.10
CA LEU A 69 -14.50 0.36 5.24
C LEU A 69 -13.94 1.24 4.11
N THR A 70 -14.78 2.02 3.43
CA THR A 70 -14.32 2.91 2.35
C THR A 70 -13.38 4.01 2.86
N GLY A 71 -13.72 4.68 3.96
CA GLY A 71 -12.87 5.72 4.56
C GLY A 71 -11.54 5.17 5.06
N SER A 72 -11.57 4.04 5.78
CA SER A 72 -10.36 3.40 6.30
C SER A 72 -9.47 2.89 5.16
N LEU A 73 -10.03 2.27 4.12
CA LEU A 73 -9.23 1.77 3.00
C LEU A 73 -8.50 2.89 2.26
N ILE A 74 -9.20 3.99 1.95
CA ILE A 74 -8.59 5.13 1.26
C ILE A 74 -7.48 5.72 2.12
N PHE A 75 -7.73 5.95 3.41
CA PHE A 75 -6.73 6.53 4.31
C PHE A 75 -5.51 5.62 4.48
N SER A 76 -5.73 4.33 4.77
CA SER A 76 -4.67 3.35 4.93
C SER A 76 -3.86 3.18 3.65
N PHE A 77 -4.50 3.14 2.47
CA PHE A 77 -3.81 3.06 1.19
C PHE A 77 -2.88 4.26 0.97
N ASN A 78 -3.35 5.48 1.24
CA ASN A 78 -2.54 6.69 1.09
C ASN A 78 -1.37 6.71 2.09
N SER A 79 -1.63 6.35 3.34
CA SER A 79 -0.62 6.31 4.40
C SER A 79 0.48 5.28 4.11
N GLU A 80 0.07 4.06 3.70
CA GLU A 80 1.01 2.98 3.41
C GLU A 80 1.80 3.26 2.13
N SER A 81 1.15 3.76 1.07
CA SER A 81 1.83 4.11 -0.19
C SER A 81 2.89 5.20 0.01
N THR A 82 2.55 6.24 0.78
CA THR A 82 3.49 7.33 1.08
C THR A 82 4.68 6.83 1.89
N SER A 83 4.42 6.02 2.92
CA SER A 83 5.47 5.43 3.74
C SER A 83 6.38 4.52 2.91
N ASN A 84 5.79 3.64 2.10
CA ASN A 84 6.54 2.73 1.22
C ASN A 84 7.37 3.49 0.19
N ALA A 85 6.87 4.59 -0.37
CA ALA A 85 7.63 5.44 -1.29
C ALA A 85 8.88 6.02 -0.61
N MET A 86 8.77 6.49 0.63
CA MET A 86 9.91 6.97 1.40
C MET A 86 10.93 5.86 1.70
N TYR A 87 10.46 4.68 2.09
CA TYR A 87 11.33 3.53 2.37
C TYR A 87 11.97 2.92 1.12
N SER A 88 11.37 3.08 -0.06
CA SER A 88 11.91 2.56 -1.32
C SER A 88 13.29 3.15 -1.63
N ILE A 89 13.52 4.44 -1.31
CA ILE A 89 14.81 5.10 -1.50
C ILE A 89 15.88 4.49 -0.60
N ILE A 90 15.55 4.24 0.67
CA ILE A 90 16.48 3.72 1.66
C ILE A 90 16.80 2.25 1.38
N SER A 91 15.78 1.43 1.10
CA SER A 91 15.95 0.01 0.82
C SER A 91 16.78 -0.26 -0.45
N ASN A 92 16.62 0.58 -1.48
CA ASN A 92 17.37 0.47 -2.72
C ASN A 92 18.66 1.32 -2.74
N ALA A 93 19.06 1.95 -1.63
CA ALA A 93 20.24 2.81 -1.56
C ALA A 93 21.54 2.10 -1.98
N SER A 94 21.65 0.79 -1.73
CA SER A 94 22.80 -0.03 -2.13
C SER A 94 22.92 -0.22 -3.65
N LEU A 95 21.80 -0.25 -4.37
CA LEU A 95 21.77 -0.31 -5.84
C LEU A 95 22.13 1.07 -6.42
N ILE A 96 21.56 2.14 -5.87
CA ILE A 96 21.80 3.52 -6.31
C ILE A 96 23.30 3.85 -6.26
N LYS A 97 23.99 3.45 -5.18
CA LYS A 97 25.43 3.67 -5.03
C LYS A 97 26.30 2.88 -6.03
N LYS A 98 25.82 1.75 -6.53
CA LYS A 98 26.57 0.90 -7.49
C LYS A 98 26.41 1.33 -8.94
N VAL A 99 25.35 2.05 -9.29
CA VAL A 99 25.11 2.54 -10.65
C VAL A 99 25.92 3.80 -10.96
N TYR A 100 26.41 4.50 -9.94
CA TYR A 100 27.15 5.75 -10.07
C TYR A 100 28.69 5.57 -10.07
N ILE A 101 29.18 4.33 -10.03
CA ILE A 101 30.59 3.95 -10.21
C ILE A 101 30.70 3.20 -11.54
#